data_AF-A0A7C1KNW4-F1
#
_entry.id   AF-A0A7C1KNW4-F1
#
_cell.length_a   1.000
_cell.length_b   1.000
_cell.length_c   1.000
_cell.angle_alpha   90.00
_cell.angle_beta   90.00
_cell.angle_gamma   90.00
#
_symmetry.space_group_name_H-M   'P 1'
#
loop_
_entity.id
_entity.type
_entity.pdbx_description
1 polymer ?
#
loop_
_entity_poly.entity_id
_entity_poly.type
_entity_poly.pdbx_seq_one_letter_code
_entity_poly.pdbx_strand_id
1 'polypeptide(L)' 'MNASETFTNSDEDPIPIPDVSIIIVNWNLGQVLRECLESVERHSGGLLTETIVVDNASRDGSPEMVESKFPGVKLLR' A
#
# COMPACT_ATOMS: atom_id res chain seq x y z
N MET A 1 25.00 -21.15 9.34
CA MET A 1 23.71 -21.54 9.96
C MET A 1 22.94 -20.25 10.17
N ASN A 2 21.92 -19.88 9.41
CA ASN A 2 21.10 -20.61 8.45
C ASN A 2 21.00 -19.84 7.13
N ALA A 3 20.85 -20.61 6.06
CA ALA A 3 20.62 -20.14 4.71
C ALA A 3 19.21 -19.56 4.60
N SER A 4 19.08 -18.38 4.00
CA SER A 4 17.87 -17.99 3.30
C SER A 4 18.20 -18.11 1.82
N GLU A 5 18.00 -19.30 1.28
CA GLU A 5 18.08 -19.55 -0.16
C GLU A 5 16.96 -18.75 -0.83
N THR A 6 17.33 -17.69 -1.54
CA THR A 6 16.45 -17.07 -2.53
C THR A 6 16.24 -18.06 -3.67
N PHE A 7 15.03 -18.57 -3.81
CA PHE A 7 14.59 -19.25 -5.03
C PHE A 7 14.55 -18.22 -6.15
N THR A 8 15.59 -18.17 -6.97
CA THR A 8 15.59 -17.40 -8.21
C THR A 8 15.29 -18.35 -9.37
N ASN A 9 14.05 -18.38 -9.83
CA ASN A 9 13.77 -18.84 -11.20
C ASN A 9 14.43 -17.82 -12.14
N SER A 10 15.27 -18.30 -13.05
CA SER A 10 16.22 -17.52 -13.84
C SER A 10 15.63 -16.67 -14.98
N ASP A 11 14.30 -16.58 -15.07
CA ASP A 11 13.61 -15.96 -16.22
C ASP A 11 12.64 -14.82 -15.85
N GLU A 12 12.49 -14.47 -14.57
CA GLU A 12 11.66 -13.33 -14.15
C GLU A 12 12.50 -12.29 -13.41
N ASP A 13 12.32 -11.01 -13.78
CA ASP A 13 12.88 -9.90 -13.01
C ASP A 13 12.45 -10.06 -11.53
N PRO A 14 13.38 -9.98 -10.58
CA PRO A 14 13.06 -10.20 -9.18
C PRO A 14 11.99 -9.19 -8.74
N ILE A 15 10.88 -9.71 -8.20
CA ILE A 15 9.80 -8.87 -7.66
C ILE A 15 10.43 -7.99 -6.56
N PRO A 16 10.37 -6.65 -6.69
CA PRO A 16 10.96 -5.76 -5.72
C PRO A 16 10.35 -5.99 -4.33
N ILE A 17 11.18 -6.32 -3.35
CA ILE A 17 10.74 -6.49 -1.96
C ILE A 17 10.66 -5.08 -1.34
N PRO A 18 9.50 -4.65 -0.84
CA PRO A 18 9.38 -3.32 -0.22
C PRO A 18 10.23 -3.25 1.05
N ASP A 19 10.84 -2.09 1.29
CA ASP A 19 11.52 -1.78 2.55
C ASP A 19 10.51 -1.68 3.71
N VAL A 20 9.31 -1.18 3.41
CA VAL A 20 8.22 -0.97 4.37
C VAL A 20 6.87 -1.25 3.70
N SER A 21 6.05 -2.08 4.34
CA SER A 21 4.62 -2.21 4.02
C SER A 21 3.78 -1.41 5.02
N ILE A 22 2.94 -0.51 4.52
CA ILE A 22 2.07 0.38 5.30
C ILE A 22 0.63 -0.12 5.14
N ILE A 23 0.05 -0.65 6.22
CA ILE A 23 -1.34 -1.15 6.21
C ILE A 23 -2.22 -0.17 6.98
N ILE A 24 -3.24 0.37 6.31
CA ILE A 24 -4.18 1.34 6.87
C ILE A 24 -5.58 0.71 6.88
N VAL A 25 -6.15 0.51 8.06
CA VAL A 25 -7.56 0.10 8.18
C VAL A 25 -8.43 1.36 8.24
N ASN A 26 -9.47 1.42 7.40
CA ASN A 26 -10.34 2.58 7.29
C ASN A 26 -11.83 2.20 7.41
N TRP A 27 -12.60 3.07 8.07
CA TRP A 27 -14.06 3.02 8.10
C TRP A 27 -14.65 4.43 8.17
N ASN A 28 -15.32 4.88 7.10
CA ASN A 28 -16.03 6.16 7.02
C ASN A 28 -15.20 7.42 7.38
N LEU A 29 -13.89 7.41 7.11
CA LEU A 29 -12.98 8.53 7.38
C LEU A 29 -12.22 8.99 6.13
N GLY A 30 -12.92 9.15 5.00
CA GLY A 30 -12.31 9.44 3.70
C GLY A 30 -11.40 10.67 3.63
N GLN A 31 -11.70 11.75 4.35
CA GLN A 31 -10.82 12.93 4.37
C GLN A 31 -9.49 12.65 5.10
N VAL A 32 -9.56 12.03 6.28
CA VAL A 32 -8.37 11.68 7.06
C VAL A 32 -7.53 10.64 6.32
N LEU A 33 -8.18 9.66 5.68
CA LEU A 33 -7.52 8.68 4.84
C LEU A 33 -6.76 9.35 3.68
N ARG A 34 -7.40 10.30 2.99
CA ARG A 34 -6.74 11.08 1.92
C ARG A 34 -5.49 11.78 2.45
N GLU A 35 -5.62 12.55 3.52
CA GLU A 35 -4.50 13.31 4.10
C GLU A 35 -3.35 12.39 4.54
N CYS A 36 -3.69 11.20 5.07
CA CYS A 36 -2.73 10.17 5.41
C CYS A 36 -2.00 9.63 4.18
N LEU A 37 -2.72 9.25 3.11
CA LEU A 37 -2.11 8.73 1.88
C LEU A 37 -1.23 9.78 1.18
N GLU A 38 -1.68 11.04 1.11
CA GLU A 38 -0.86 12.15 0.60
C GLU A 38 0.41 12.37 1.44
N SER A 39 0.32 12.16 2.76
CA SER A 39 1.48 12.24 3.64
C SER A 39 2.45 11.08 3.41
N VAL A 40 1.97 9.86 3.16
CA VAL A 40 2.84 8.72 2.83
C VAL A 40 3.61 9.01 1.55
N GLU A 41 2.94 9.35 0.45
CA GLU A 41 3.59 9.65 -0.83
C GLU A 41 4.63 10.77 -0.71
N ARG A 42 4.35 11.81 0.08
CA ARG A 42 5.25 12.94 0.26
C ARG A 42 6.50 12.59 1.07
N HIS A 43 6.43 11.63 1.99
CA HIS A 43 7.46 11.40 3.00
C HIS A 43 8.14 10.02 2.92
N SER A 44 7.80 9.16 1.96
CA SER A 44 8.48 7.87 1.75
C SER A 44 9.96 8.01 1.36
N GLY A 45 10.39 9.16 0.85
CA GLY A 45 11.79 9.44 0.53
C GLY A 45 12.34 8.46 -0.52
N GLY A 46 13.47 7.80 -0.21
CA GLY A 46 14.08 6.79 -1.07
C GLY A 46 13.67 5.35 -0.75
N LEU A 47 12.74 5.13 0.18
CA LEU A 47 12.25 3.81 0.53
C LEU A 47 11.29 3.30 -0.54
N LEU A 48 11.43 2.03 -0.90
CA LEU A 48 10.41 1.31 -1.64
C LEU A 48 9.28 0.94 -0.69
N THR A 49 8.16 1.65 -0.79
CA THR A 49 7.00 1.42 0.08
C THR A 49 5.86 0.73 -0.66
N GLU A 50 5.24 -0.26 -0.01
CA GLU A 50 3.94 -0.82 -0.41
C GLU A 50 2.86 -0.24 0.51
N THR A 51 1.78 0.30 -0.03
CA THR A 51 0.64 0.78 0.78
C THR A 51 -0.61 -0.03 0.49
N ILE A 52 -1.22 -0.54 1.56
CA ILE A 52 -2.43 -1.35 1.52
C ILE A 52 -3.50 -0.67 2.38
N VAL A 53 -4.66 -0.39 1.80
CA VAL A 53 -5.84 0.08 2.54
C VAL A 53 -6.81 -1.07 2.71
N VAL A 54 -7.21 -1.33 3.94
CA VAL A 54 -8.27 -2.29 4.27
C VAL A 54 -9.52 -1.49 4.62
N ASP A 55 -10.49 -1.49 3.72
CA ASP A 55 -11.79 -0.89 3.96
C ASP A 55 -12.69 -1.83 4.76
N ASN A 56 -13.29 -1.33 5.83
CA ASN A 56 -14.18 -2.10 6.69
C ASN A 56 -15.65 -1.74 6.40
N ALA A 57 -16.06 -1.89 5.14
CA ALA A 57 -17.40 -1.57 4.63
C ALA A 57 -17.81 -0.09 4.81
N SER A 58 -16.96 0.83 4.36
CA SER A 58 -17.27 2.25 4.32
C SER A 58 -18.41 2.57 3.35
N ARG A 59 -19.11 3.67 3.61
CA ARG A 59 -20.25 4.19 2.81
C ARG A 59 -20.13 5.68 2.50
N ASP A 60 -18.99 6.28 2.82
CA ASP A 60 -18.70 7.70 2.63
C ASP A 60 -18.01 8.00 1.29
N GLY A 61 -17.82 7.00 0.44
CA GLY A 61 -17.10 7.12 -0.82
C GLY A 61 -15.57 7.03 -0.68
N SER A 62 -15.04 6.70 0.51
CA SER A 62 -13.60 6.53 0.69
C SER A 62 -12.98 5.41 -0.16
N PRO A 63 -13.64 4.26 -0.43
CA PRO A 63 -13.07 3.23 -1.31
C PRO A 63 -12.86 3.73 -2.74
N GLU A 64 -13.88 4.38 -3.32
CA GLU A 64 -13.83 4.94 -4.67
C GLU A 64 -12.81 6.08 -4.76
N MET A 65 -12.65 6.81 -3.67
CA MET A 65 -11.63 7.85 -3.54
C MET A 65 -10.21 7.26 -3.60
N VAL A 66 -9.95 6.14 -2.93
CA VAL A 66 -8.67 5.43 -2.98
C VAL A 66 -8.38 4.96 -4.41
N GLU A 67 -9.33 4.26 -5.03
CA GLU A 67 -9.17 3.72 -6.39
C GLU A 67 -8.92 4.82 -7.44
N SER A 68 -9.63 5.94 -7.34
CA SER A 68 -9.54 7.02 -8.34
C SER A 68 -8.30 7.92 -8.18
N LYS A 69 -7.83 8.14 -6.96
CA LYS A 69 -6.77 9.14 -6.67
C LYS A 69 -5.44 8.54 -6.28
N PHE A 70 -5.41 7.29 -5.83
CA PHE A 70 -4.21 6.62 -5.37
C PHE A 70 -4.07 5.25 -6.07
N PRO A 71 -3.89 5.21 -7.40
CA PRO A 71 -3.85 3.96 -8.17
C PRO A 71 -2.69 3.02 -7.78
N GLY A 72 -1.65 3.52 -7.11
CA GLY A 72 -0.55 2.72 -6.56
C GLY A 72 -0.86 2.08 -5.20
N VAL A 73 -1.99 2.43 -4.57
CA VAL A 73 -2.42 1.85 -3.29
C VAL A 73 -3.27 0.61 -3.56
N LYS A 74 -2.94 -0.48 -2.85
CA LYS A 74 -3.73 -1.71 -2.91
C LYS A 74 -4.94 -1.60 -1.98
N LEU A 75 -6.14 -1.54 -2.55
CA LEU A 75 -7.37 -1.54 -1.77
C LEU A 75 -7.90 -2.98 -1.56
N LEU A 76 -8.17 -3.32 -0.31
CA LEU A 76 -8.90 -4.51 0.12
C LEU A 76 -10.25 -4.06 0.68
N ARG A 77 -11.36 -4.65 0.21
CA ARG A 77 -12.73 -4.34 0.65
C ARG A 77 -13.31 -5.51 1.45
#